data_AF-A0A920J8H5-F1
#
_entry.id   AF-A0A920J8H5-F1
#
_cell.length_a   1.000
_cell.length_b   1.000
_cell.length_c   1.000
_cell.angle_alpha   90.00
_cell.angle_beta   90.00
_cell.angle_gamma   90.00
#
_symmetry.space_group_name_H-M   'P 1'
#
loop_
_entity.id
_entity.type
_entity.pdbx_description
1 polymer ?
#
loop_
_entity_poly.entity_id
_entity_poly.type
_entity_poly.pdbx_seq_one_letter_code
_entity_poly.pdbx_strand_id
1 'polypeptide(L)' 'MAVLVNRYSASASEIFAGAIQDYQRGLVIGQRTFGKGTVQRLDNLSGGQLKITESKF' A
#
# COMPACT_ATOMS: atom_id res chain seq x y z
N MET A 1 -15.66 13.07 -7.04
CA MET A 1 -14.74 11.95 -7.30
C MET A 1 -14.91 10.91 -6.21
N ALA A 2 -14.82 9.62 -6.54
CA ALA A 2 -14.90 8.52 -5.58
C ALA A 2 -13.85 7.45 -5.90
N VAL A 3 -13.36 6.76 -4.87
CA VAL A 3 -12.39 5.65 -4.97
C VAL A 3 -13.02 4.41 -4.35
N LEU A 4 -13.15 3.34 -5.14
CA LEU A 4 -13.69 2.06 -4.68
C LEU A 4 -12.54 1.15 -4.25
N VAL A 5 -12.59 0.63 -3.03
CA VAL A 5 -11.57 -0.27 -2.46
C VAL A 5 -12.18 -1.58 -1.96
N ASN A 6 -11.35 -2.61 -1.86
CA ASN A 6 -11.72 -3.91 -1.32
C ASN A 6 -10.58 -4.50 -0.46
N ARG A 7 -10.80 -5.68 0.10
CA ARG A 7 -9.81 -6.39 0.95
C ARG A 7 -8.46 -6.71 0.28
N TYR A 8 -8.39 -6.64 -1.06
CA TYR A 8 -7.16 -6.89 -1.84
C TYR A 8 -6.46 -5.59 -2.26
N SER A 9 -7.06 -4.42 -1.99
CA SER A 9 -6.41 -3.13 -2.19
C SER A 9 -5.26 -3.02 -1.19
N ALA A 10 -4.03 -2.89 -1.68
CA ALA A 10 -2.82 -2.97 -0.88
C ALA A 10 -1.73 -2.01 -1.39
N SER A 11 -0.81 -1.59 -0.51
CA SER A 11 0.41 -0.85 -0.87
C SER A 11 0.08 0.53 -1.48
N ALA A 12 0.60 0.85 -2.67
CA ALA A 12 0.39 2.16 -3.31
C ALA A 12 -1.09 2.56 -3.42
N SER A 13 -2.00 1.60 -3.63
CA SER A 13 -3.44 1.87 -3.67
C SER A 13 -3.99 2.37 -2.33
N GLU A 14 -3.43 1.91 -1.21
CA GLU A 14 -3.82 2.38 0.13
C GLU A 14 -3.28 3.77 0.41
N ILE A 15 -2.05 4.08 -0.03
CA ILE A 15 -1.47 5.42 0.07
C ILE A 15 -2.32 6.43 -0.70
N PHE A 16 -2.71 6.08 -1.94
CA PHE A 16 -3.56 6.92 -2.76
C PHE A 16 -4.94 7.13 -2.13
N ALA A 17 -5.62 6.05 -1.73
CA ALA A 17 -6.94 6.14 -1.12
C ALA A 17 -6.90 6.92 0.20
N GLY A 18 -5.88 6.70 1.03
CA GLY A 18 -5.62 7.46 2.26
C GLY A 18 -5.45 8.95 1.98
N ALA A 19 -4.60 9.33 1.02
CA ALA A 19 -4.42 10.73 0.63
C ALA A 19 -5.73 11.38 0.14
N ILE A 20 -6.55 10.67 -0.65
CA ILE A 20 -7.86 11.19 -1.09
C ILE A 20 -8.79 11.43 0.11
N GLN A 21 -8.81 10.51 1.08
CA GLN A 21 -9.64 10.61 2.27
C GLN A 21 -9.16 11.72 3.22
N ASP A 22 -7.86 11.75 3.53
CA ASP A 22 -7.24 12.67 4.50
C ASP A 22 -7.32 14.12 4.04
N TYR A 23 -7.12 14.37 2.74
CA TYR A 23 -7.25 15.70 2.15
C TYR A 23 -8.70 16.06 1.77
N GLN A 24 -9.67 15.21 2.10
CA GLN A 24 -11.09 15.42 1.79
C GLN A 24 -11.34 15.70 0.30
N ARG A 25 -10.59 15.03 -0.59
CA ARG A 25 -10.66 15.24 -2.05
C ARG A 25 -11.65 14.32 -2.76
N GLY A 26 -12.18 13.33 -2.05
CA GLY A 26 -13.17 12.39 -2.57
C GLY A 26 -13.64 11.43 -1.49
N LEU A 27 -14.66 10.64 -1.83
CA LEU A 27 -15.18 9.59 -0.96
C LEU A 27 -14.47 8.26 -1.25
N VAL A 28 -13.98 7.59 -0.21
CA VAL A 28 -13.49 6.21 -0.28
C VAL A 28 -14.62 5.29 0.13
N ILE A 29 -14.96 4.33 -0.74
CA ILE A 29 -16.13 3.46 -0.58
C ILE A 29 -15.67 2.01 -0.71
N GLY A 30 -16.27 1.10 0.06
CA GLY A 30 -16.04 -0.34 -0.07
C GLY A 30 -15.68 -1.01 1.26
N GLN A 31 -14.70 -1.90 1.24
CA GLN A 31 -14.27 -2.68 2.42
C GLN A 31 -12.93 -2.20 2.97
N ARG A 32 -12.62 -2.55 4.22
CA ARG A 32 -11.28 -2.35 4.79
C ARG A 32 -10.22 -2.96 3.87
N THR A 33 -9.18 -2.19 3.57
CA THR A 33 -8.05 -2.58 2.72
C THR A 33 -7.14 -3.59 3.42
N PHE A 34 -6.14 -4.09 2.71
CA PHE A 34 -5.25 -5.16 3.20
C PHE A 34 -4.37 -4.74 4.39
N GLY A 35 -3.86 -3.50 4.40
CA GLY A 35 -2.94 -2.99 5.41
C GLY A 35 -1.46 -3.21 5.09
N LYS A 36 -1.06 -3.21 3.80
CA LYS A 36 0.34 -3.38 3.40
C LYS A 36 1.08 -2.04 3.47
N GLY A 37 1.52 -1.70 4.68
CA GLY A 37 2.25 -0.46 4.97
C GLY A 37 3.78 -0.58 4.92
N THR A 38 4.36 -1.58 4.26
CA THR A 38 5.82 -1.76 4.22
C THR A 38 6.35 -1.86 2.80
N VAL A 39 7.57 -1.36 2.59
CA VAL A 39 8.34 -1.51 1.35
C VAL A 39 9.36 -2.61 1.51
N GLN A 40 9.53 -3.42 0.46
CA GLN A 40 10.54 -4.47 0.43
C GLN A 40 11.60 -4.14 -0.63
N ARG A 41 12.85 -4.42 -0.27
CA ARG A 41 14.01 -4.35 -1.16
C ARG A 41 14.57 -5.75 -1.37
N LEU A 42 15.13 -5.98 -2.56
CA LEU A 42 15.84 -7.20 -2.90
C LEU A 42 17.34 -6.89 -2.88
N ASP A 43 18.07 -7.59 -2.02
CA ASP A 43 19.53 -7.54 -1.99
C ASP A 43 20.10 -8.84 -2.58
N ASN A 44 21.04 -8.70 -3.51
CA ASN A 44 21.69 -9.83 -4.15
C ASN A 44 22.74 -10.44 -3.21
N LEU A 45 22.74 -11.77 -3.12
CA LEU A 45 23.72 -12.58 -2.40
C LEU A 45 24.47 -13.48 -3.40
N SER A 46 25.59 -14.07 -2.98
CA SER A 46 26.41 -14.94 -3.82
C SER A 46 25.66 -16.15 -4.40
N GLY A 47 24.58 -16.60 -3.76
CA GLY A 47 23.77 -17.75 -4.20
C GLY A 47 22.27 -17.49 -4.29
N GLY A 48 21.81 -16.23 -4.29
CA GLY A 48 20.37 -15.93 -4.30
C GLY A 48 20.04 -14.46 -4.00
N GLN A 49 18.81 -14.20 -3.57
CA GLN A 49 18.33 -12.87 -3.22
C GLN A 49 17.64 -12.88 -1.87
N LEU A 50 17.91 -11.87 -1.06
CA LEU A 50 17.24 -11.64 0.20
C LEU A 50 16.20 -10.55 0.03
N LYS A 51 14.95 -10.85 0.44
CA LYS A 51 13.86 -9.87 0.45
C LYS A 51 13.68 -9.35 1.86
N ILE A 52 14.05 -8.10 2.09
CA ILE A 52 14.01 -7.46 3.41
C ILE A 52 13.00 -6.33 3.40
N THR A 53 12.34 -6.09 4.54
CA THR A 53 11.55 -4.87 4.73
C THR A 53 12.48 -3.72 5.06
N GLU A 54 12.49 -2.69 4.21
CA GLU A 54 13.38 -1.53 4.35
C GLU A 54 12.69 -0.37 5.07
N SER A 55 11.39 -0.18 4.85
CA SER A 55 10.65 0.97 5.39
C SER A 55 9.18 0.67 5.66
N LYS A 56 8.55 1.59 6.40
CA LYS A 56 7.13 1.59 6.74
C LYS A 56 6.51 2.96 6.42
N PHE A 57 5.25 2.95 5.96
CA PHE A 57 4.42 4.14 5.73
C PHE A 57 3.57 4.49 6.94
#